data_AF-A0A8J7KBB7-F1
#
_entry.id   AF-A0A8J7KBB7-F1
#
_cell.length_a   1.000
_cell.length_b   1.000
_cell.length_c   1.000
_cell.angle_alpha   90.00
_cell.angle_beta   90.00
_cell.angle_gamma   90.00
#
_symmetry.space_group_name_H-M   'P 1'
#
loop_
_entity.id
_entity.type
_entity.pdbx_description
1 polymer ?
#
loop_
_entity_poly.entity_id
_entity_poly.type
_entity_poly.pdbx_seq_one_letter_code
_entity_poly.pdbx_strand_id
1 'polypeptide(L)'
;MGDQTGEYHSGYVQNNWLAFCVDDAQRYHWLGDWRYFLLECDLSTDDTGQASLRNFQQQLAHHYAKTERGYQDRKAKYLAKGCLPCPWSDEPFPLVEQLGGTAAYDNWCCMGRREAVPVNIDDRDDVYPMTPDGERFQFVCSVDASHYGDYGALILLFYHPGLRIALQTFNWS
;
A
#
# COMPACT_ATOMS: atom_id res chain seq x y z
N MET A 1 1.18 0.44 -8.31
CA MET A 1 0.99 -0.95 -7.80
C MET A 1 -0.31 -1.47 -8.38
N GLY A 2 -0.34 -2.67 -8.98
CA GLY A 2 -1.54 -3.22 -9.59
C GLY A 2 -1.84 -2.74 -11.02
N ASP A 3 -0.94 -1.99 -11.66
CA ASP A 3 -1.10 -1.45 -13.03
C ASP A 3 -1.23 -2.55 -14.10
N GLN A 4 -0.59 -3.70 -13.89
CA GLN A 4 -0.52 -4.79 -14.87
C GLN A 4 -1.57 -5.89 -14.61
N THR A 5 -2.42 -5.74 -13.59
CA THR A 5 -3.34 -6.80 -13.11
C THR A 5 -4.79 -6.35 -13.07
N GLY A 6 -5.14 -5.41 -13.95
CA GLY A 6 -6.48 -4.79 -14.01
C GLY A 6 -7.64 -5.78 -14.13
N GLU A 7 -7.43 -6.94 -14.74
CA GLU A 7 -8.43 -8.01 -14.84
C GLU A 7 -8.76 -8.69 -13.49
N TYR A 8 -7.86 -8.58 -12.51
CA TYR A 8 -8.02 -9.14 -11.17
C TYR A 8 -8.44 -8.11 -10.12
N HIS A 9 -8.72 -6.86 -10.54
CA HIS A 9 -9.25 -5.83 -9.66
C HIS A 9 -10.70 -6.14 -9.29
N SER A 10 -11.07 -5.94 -8.02
CA SER A 10 -12.42 -6.22 -7.53
C SER A 10 -12.75 -5.40 -6.27
N GLY A 11 -13.96 -4.84 -6.22
CA GLY A 11 -14.39 -4.00 -5.10
C GLY A 11 -13.40 -2.87 -4.83
N TYR A 12 -12.92 -2.79 -3.58
CA TYR A 12 -11.92 -1.80 -3.16
C TYR A 12 -10.48 -2.13 -3.59
N VAL A 13 -10.22 -3.37 -4.05
CA VAL A 13 -8.89 -3.80 -4.51
C VAL A 13 -8.70 -3.38 -5.97
N GLN A 14 -7.77 -2.45 -6.19
CA GLN A 14 -7.46 -1.95 -7.51
C GLN A 14 -6.05 -1.38 -7.61
N ASN A 15 -5.76 -0.69 -8.70
CA ASN A 15 -4.53 0.07 -8.82
C ASN A 15 -4.35 1.02 -7.63
N ASN A 16 -3.21 0.90 -6.96
CA ASN A 16 -2.83 1.71 -5.80
C ASN A 16 -3.68 1.55 -4.53
N TRP A 17 -4.63 0.61 -4.51
CA TRP A 17 -5.52 0.37 -3.37
C TRP A 17 -5.53 -1.11 -2.98
N LEU A 18 -5.27 -1.39 -1.71
CA LEU A 18 -5.36 -2.74 -1.11
C LEU A 18 -6.41 -2.73 -0.01
N ALA A 19 -7.26 -3.76 0.03
CA ALA A 19 -8.33 -3.85 1.01
C ALA A 19 -8.30 -5.19 1.76
N PHE A 20 -8.55 -5.11 3.05
CA PHE A 20 -8.58 -6.27 3.95
C PHE A 20 -9.81 -6.17 4.85
N CYS A 21 -10.47 -7.30 5.11
CA CYS A 21 -11.45 -7.41 6.19
C CYS A 21 -10.72 -7.69 7.50
N VAL A 22 -11.14 -7.04 8.59
CA VAL A 22 -10.58 -7.23 9.93
C VAL A 22 -11.55 -8.06 10.76
N ASP A 23 -11.14 -9.28 11.13
CA ASP A 23 -11.96 -10.21 11.91
C ASP A 23 -12.01 -9.86 13.41
N ASP A 24 -12.77 -10.63 14.20
CA ASP A 24 -12.95 -10.40 15.65
C ASP A 24 -11.66 -10.55 16.45
N ALA A 25 -10.70 -11.28 15.90
CA ALA A 25 -9.36 -11.45 16.45
C ALA A 25 -8.38 -10.37 15.95
N GLN A 26 -8.86 -9.31 15.30
CA GLN A 26 -8.06 -8.22 14.74
C GLN A 26 -7.06 -8.67 13.65
N ARG A 27 -7.41 -9.74 12.91
CA ARG A 27 -6.57 -10.26 11.83
C ARG A 27 -7.09 -9.79 10.47
N TYR A 28 -6.15 -9.52 9.57
CA TYR A 28 -6.43 -9.04 8.23
C TYR A 28 -6.67 -10.22 7.30
N HIS A 29 -7.76 -10.16 6.56
CA HIS A 29 -8.13 -11.11 5.51
C HIS A 29 -8.18 -10.38 4.18
N TRP A 30 -7.34 -10.80 3.24
CA TRP A 30 -7.27 -10.24 1.90
C TRP A 30 -8.65 -10.30 1.21
N LEU A 31 -9.11 -9.18 0.66
CA LEU A 31 -10.42 -9.09 -0.02
C LEU A 31 -10.35 -9.25 -1.54
N GLY A 32 -9.14 -9.23 -2.13
CA GLY A 32 -8.96 -9.33 -3.57
C GLY A 32 -8.68 -10.74 -4.05
N ASP A 33 -8.44 -10.84 -5.36
CA ASP A 33 -7.87 -12.05 -5.96
C ASP A 33 -6.35 -12.06 -5.74
N TRP A 34 -5.75 -13.20 -5.40
CA TRP A 34 -4.29 -13.30 -5.22
C TRP A 34 -3.51 -13.00 -6.51
N ARG A 35 -4.12 -13.22 -7.68
CA ARG A 35 -3.55 -12.88 -8.99
C ARG A 35 -3.44 -11.37 -9.22
N TYR A 36 -3.98 -10.54 -8.31
CA TYR A 36 -3.60 -9.13 -8.21
C TYR A 36 -2.08 -8.96 -8.11
N PHE A 37 -1.41 -9.85 -7.37
CA PHE A 37 0.03 -9.88 -7.25
C PHE A 37 0.61 -10.70 -8.40
N LEU A 38 1.39 -10.04 -9.26
CA LEU A 38 1.89 -10.64 -10.49
C LEU A 38 2.74 -11.90 -10.27
N LEU A 39 3.33 -12.07 -9.08
CA LEU A 39 4.09 -13.28 -8.71
C LEU A 39 3.20 -14.52 -8.55
N GLU A 40 1.91 -14.35 -8.26
CA GLU A 40 0.95 -15.44 -8.08
C GLU A 40 0.32 -15.89 -9.40
N CYS A 41 0.56 -15.16 -10.50
CA CYS A 41 0.08 -15.54 -11.82
C CYS A 41 0.91 -16.69 -12.39
N ASP A 42 0.24 -17.77 -12.80
CA ASP A 42 0.86 -18.85 -13.56
C ASP A 42 1.07 -18.43 -15.01
N LEU A 43 2.32 -18.05 -15.34
CA LEU A 43 2.74 -17.64 -16.68
C LEU A 43 3.51 -18.74 -17.44
N SER A 44 3.33 -20.00 -17.03
CA SER A 44 4.03 -21.16 -17.59
C SER A 44 3.58 -21.54 -19.01
N THR A 45 2.51 -20.93 -19.53
CA THR A 45 2.01 -21.18 -20.88
C THR A 45 2.77 -20.36 -21.93
N ASP A 46 3.14 -21.03 -23.03
CA ASP A 46 4.12 -20.55 -24.01
C ASP A 46 3.49 -19.61 -25.07
N ASP A 47 2.62 -18.71 -24.63
CA ASP A 47 2.01 -17.73 -25.50
C ASP A 47 2.95 -16.53 -25.67
N THR A 48 3.15 -16.09 -26.93
CA THR A 48 4.14 -15.05 -27.28
C THR A 48 3.89 -13.70 -26.58
N GLY A 49 2.67 -13.46 -26.10
CA GLY A 49 2.31 -12.29 -25.26
C GLY A 49 2.86 -12.32 -23.83
N GLN A 50 3.35 -13.46 -23.33
CA GLN A 50 3.76 -13.62 -21.93
C GLN A 50 5.26 -13.43 -21.69
N ALA A 51 6.09 -13.33 -22.73
CA ALA A 51 7.54 -13.14 -22.56
C ALA A 51 7.88 -11.84 -21.80
N SER A 52 7.17 -10.75 -22.09
CA SER A 52 7.31 -9.47 -21.36
C SER A 52 6.89 -9.60 -19.90
N LEU A 53 5.79 -10.31 -19.62
CA LEU A 53 5.31 -10.52 -18.26
C LEU A 53 6.26 -11.40 -17.43
N ARG A 54 6.88 -12.42 -18.04
CA ARG A 54 7.93 -13.22 -17.40
C ARG A 54 9.16 -12.39 -17.05
N ASN A 55 9.59 -11.50 -17.94
CA ASN A 55 10.67 -10.54 -17.64
C ASN A 55 10.29 -9.63 -16.46
N PHE A 56 9.05 -9.13 -16.42
CA PHE A 56 8.55 -8.35 -15.29
C PHE A 56 8.54 -9.15 -13.98
N GLN A 57 8.08 -10.40 -13.98
CA GLN A 57 8.13 -11.27 -12.79
C GLN A 57 9.56 -11.47 -12.28
N GLN A 58 10.52 -11.70 -13.18
CA GLN A 58 11.94 -11.85 -12.80
C GLN A 58 12.52 -10.57 -12.20
N GLN A 59 12.24 -9.42 -12.83
CA GLN A 59 12.63 -8.11 -12.29
C GLN A 59 12.00 -7.85 -10.92
N LEU A 60 10.73 -8.23 -10.76
CA LEU A 60 10.00 -8.11 -9.50
C LEU A 60 10.64 -8.98 -8.43
N ALA A 61 10.92 -10.26 -8.70
CA ALA A 61 11.59 -11.15 -7.75
C ALA A 61 12.96 -10.60 -7.30
N HIS A 62 13.75 -10.06 -8.24
CA HIS A 62 15.01 -9.40 -7.90
C HIS A 62 14.80 -8.16 -7.02
N HIS A 63 13.81 -7.33 -7.34
CA HIS A 63 13.45 -6.16 -6.55
C HIS A 63 13.04 -6.54 -5.11
N TYR A 64 12.20 -7.55 -4.95
CA TYR A 64 11.78 -8.06 -3.63
C TYR A 64 12.99 -8.51 -2.79
N ALA A 65 13.91 -9.29 -3.38
CA ALA A 65 15.10 -9.74 -2.67
C ALA A 65 15.98 -8.57 -2.20
N LYS A 66 16.10 -7.51 -3.02
CA LYS A 66 16.83 -6.28 -2.64
C LYS A 66 16.13 -5.54 -1.50
N THR A 67 14.82 -5.30 -1.62
CA THR A 67 14.03 -4.58 -0.63
C THR A 67 13.98 -5.32 0.71
N GLU A 68 13.83 -6.64 0.69
CA GLU A 68 13.87 -7.49 1.89
C GLU A 68 15.21 -7.36 2.61
N ARG A 69 16.33 -7.39 1.89
CA ARG A 69 17.65 -7.17 2.50
C ARG A 69 17.76 -5.79 3.15
N GLY A 70 17.32 -4.74 2.46
CA GLY A 70 17.29 -3.38 3.01
C GLY A 70 16.46 -3.30 4.30
N TYR A 71 15.30 -3.95 4.32
CA TYR A 71 14.45 -4.05 5.50
C TYR A 71 15.13 -4.79 6.66
N GLN A 72 15.75 -5.94 6.42
CA GLN A 72 16.44 -6.69 7.46
C GLN A 72 17.61 -5.89 8.05
N ASP A 73 18.39 -5.19 7.21
CA ASP A 73 19.47 -4.31 7.67
C ASP A 73 18.93 -3.15 8.53
N ARG A 74 17.78 -2.59 8.15
CA ARG A 74 17.12 -1.51 8.87
C ARG A 74 16.57 -1.96 10.22
N LYS A 75 15.93 -3.13 10.23
CA LYS A 75 15.42 -3.80 11.43
C LYS A 75 16.55 -4.11 12.41
N ALA A 76 17.69 -4.61 11.93
CA ALA A 76 18.85 -4.87 12.78
C ALA A 76 19.38 -3.58 13.44
N LYS A 77 19.45 -2.47 12.69
CA LYS A 77 19.83 -1.15 13.25
C LYS A 77 18.83 -0.66 14.30
N TYR A 78 17.53 -0.83 14.04
CA TYR A 78 16.48 -0.49 15.01
C TYR A 78 16.63 -1.27 16.31
N LEU A 79 16.78 -2.60 16.22
CA LEU A 79 16.96 -3.45 17.40
C LEU A 79 18.21 -3.09 18.21
N ALA A 80 19.28 -2.65 17.54
CA ALA A 80 20.52 -2.24 18.20
C ALA A 80 20.44 -0.85 18.87
N LYS A 81 19.68 0.09 18.30
CA LYS A 81 19.67 1.51 18.71
C LYS A 81 18.39 1.96 19.41
N GLY A 82 17.30 1.20 19.29
CA GLY A 82 15.97 1.58 19.74
C GLY A 82 15.27 2.63 18.87
N CYS A 83 15.84 3.00 17.71
CA CYS A 83 15.28 4.00 16.79
C CYS A 83 15.65 3.70 15.33
N LEU A 84 14.93 4.30 14.37
CA LEU A 84 15.29 4.25 12.94
C LEU A 84 16.29 5.38 12.64
N PRO A 85 17.57 5.10 12.39
CA PRO A 85 18.55 6.17 12.23
C PRO A 85 18.34 6.92 10.91
N CYS A 86 18.29 8.25 10.94
CA CYS A 86 18.35 9.07 9.74
C CYS A 86 19.83 9.20 9.31
N PRO A 87 20.21 8.92 8.04
CA PRO A 87 21.61 9.00 7.64
C PRO A 87 22.09 10.44 7.38
N TRP A 88 21.18 11.42 7.35
CA TRP A 88 21.49 12.83 7.08
C TRP A 88 21.03 13.78 8.21
N SER A 89 20.59 13.25 9.34
CA SER A 89 20.19 14.02 10.53
C SER A 89 20.55 13.26 11.80
N ASP A 90 20.80 14.00 12.88
CA ASP A 90 20.93 13.42 14.22
C ASP A 90 19.56 12.99 14.79
N GLU A 91 18.47 13.54 14.25
CA GLU A 91 17.12 13.12 14.59
C GLU A 91 16.77 11.81 13.88
N PRO A 92 16.31 10.78 14.60
CA PRO A 92 15.89 9.52 13.97
C PRO A 92 14.62 9.74 13.13
N PHE A 93 14.43 8.89 12.13
CA PHE A 93 13.15 8.84 11.44
C PHE A 93 12.04 8.41 12.41
N PRO A 94 10.83 8.98 12.26
CA PRO A 94 9.68 8.51 13.00
C PRO A 94 9.32 7.08 12.56
N LEU A 95 8.74 6.30 13.49
CA LEU A 95 8.17 4.99 13.15
C LEU A 95 6.89 5.13 12.34
N VAL A 96 6.10 6.16 12.65
CA VAL A 96 4.81 6.48 12.05
C VAL A 96 4.83 7.98 11.80
N GLU A 97 4.59 8.43 10.56
CA GLU A 97 4.58 9.85 10.20
C GLU A 97 3.44 10.58 10.89
N GLN A 98 2.26 9.94 10.89
CA GLN A 98 1.06 10.48 11.49
C GLN A 98 0.20 9.35 12.06
N LEU A 99 -0.33 9.55 13.27
CA LEU A 99 -1.29 8.66 13.91
C LEU A 99 -2.59 9.43 14.17
N GLY A 100 -3.68 9.01 13.54
CA GLY A 100 -4.98 9.65 13.60
C GLY A 100 -5.04 11.02 12.93
N GLY A 101 -6.14 11.74 13.15
CA GLY A 101 -6.42 13.01 12.48
C GLY A 101 -6.99 12.82 11.08
N THR A 102 -6.55 13.66 10.14
CA THR A 102 -7.02 13.69 8.76
C THR A 102 -5.85 13.51 7.78
N ALA A 103 -6.13 12.98 6.59
CA ALA A 103 -5.13 12.90 5.54
C ALA A 103 -5.26 14.11 4.63
N ALA A 104 -4.14 14.78 4.33
CA ALA A 104 -4.12 15.88 3.38
C ALA A 104 -4.18 15.37 1.93
N TYR A 105 -4.64 16.24 1.04
CA TYR A 105 -4.63 16.05 -0.40
C TYR A 105 -3.20 15.88 -0.92
N ASP A 106 -2.96 14.80 -1.64
CA ASP A 106 -1.71 14.55 -2.37
C ASP A 106 -1.96 13.50 -3.47
N ASN A 107 -0.93 13.06 -4.19
CA ASN A 107 -1.02 12.16 -5.33
C ASN A 107 -1.86 10.88 -5.07
N TRP A 108 -1.84 10.36 -3.84
CA TRP A 108 -2.60 9.15 -3.46
C TRP A 108 -4.10 9.23 -3.78
N CYS A 109 -4.73 10.41 -3.68
CA CYS A 109 -6.17 10.56 -3.91
C CYS A 109 -6.54 10.68 -5.41
N CYS A 110 -5.54 10.71 -6.28
CA CYS A 110 -5.71 10.81 -7.74
C CYS A 110 -5.42 9.50 -8.47
N MET A 111 -5.06 8.45 -7.74
CA MET A 111 -4.69 7.15 -8.30
C MET A 111 -5.83 6.13 -8.19
N GLY A 112 -5.95 5.27 -9.19
CA GLY A 112 -7.02 4.29 -9.30
C GLY A 112 -8.32 4.83 -9.93
N ARG A 113 -9.32 3.96 -10.03
CA ARG A 113 -10.66 4.22 -10.54
C ARG A 113 -11.54 4.75 -9.41
N ARG A 114 -12.14 5.92 -9.61
CA ARG A 114 -12.99 6.60 -8.62
C ARG A 114 -14.33 5.89 -8.41
N GLU A 115 -14.75 5.07 -9.36
CA GLU A 115 -15.98 4.27 -9.25
C GLU A 115 -15.82 3.12 -8.26
N ALA A 116 -14.61 2.59 -8.10
CA ALA A 116 -14.29 1.48 -7.20
C ALA A 116 -14.00 1.96 -5.78
N VAL A 117 -13.24 3.04 -5.66
CA VAL A 117 -12.95 3.71 -4.39
C VAL A 117 -13.21 5.21 -4.57
N PRO A 118 -14.45 5.68 -4.29
CA PRO A 118 -14.73 7.11 -4.27
C PRO A 118 -13.87 7.80 -3.21
N VAL A 119 -13.35 8.98 -3.53
CA VAL A 119 -12.54 9.79 -2.60
C VAL A 119 -13.14 11.19 -2.52
N ASN A 120 -13.48 11.64 -1.31
CA ASN A 120 -13.87 13.03 -1.08
C ASN A 120 -12.60 13.90 -1.04
N ILE A 121 -12.59 14.94 -1.87
CA ILE A 121 -11.48 15.89 -2.00
C ILE A 121 -11.96 17.35 -1.81
N ASP A 122 -13.14 17.54 -1.20
CA ASP A 122 -13.78 18.85 -1.07
C ASP A 122 -12.99 19.76 -0.11
N ASP A 123 -12.40 19.16 0.92
CA ASP A 123 -11.44 19.80 1.82
C ASP A 123 -10.04 19.20 1.58
N ARG A 124 -9.08 20.05 1.25
CA ARG A 124 -7.70 19.61 0.97
C ARG A 124 -6.93 19.19 2.22
N ASP A 125 -7.37 19.60 3.40
CA ASP A 125 -6.78 19.19 4.67
C ASP A 125 -7.50 17.97 5.28
N ASP A 126 -8.62 17.54 4.68
CA ASP A 126 -9.41 16.39 5.09
C ASP A 126 -9.94 15.55 3.92
N VAL A 127 -9.02 14.84 3.27
CA VAL A 127 -9.30 13.92 2.18
C VAL A 127 -9.49 12.51 2.70
N TYR A 128 -10.53 11.82 2.22
CA TYR A 128 -10.84 10.46 2.68
C TYR A 128 -11.53 9.60 1.62
N PRO A 129 -11.23 8.29 1.58
CA PRO A 129 -12.01 7.36 0.78
C PRO A 129 -13.39 7.14 1.40
N MET A 130 -14.34 6.79 0.54
CA MET A 130 -15.72 6.48 0.89
C MET A 130 -16.11 5.12 0.33
N THR A 131 -17.14 4.53 0.93
CA THR A 131 -17.86 3.42 0.33
C THR A 131 -18.69 3.93 -0.87
N PRO A 132 -19.12 3.05 -1.80
CA PRO A 132 -19.97 3.46 -2.91
C PRO A 132 -21.30 4.13 -2.51
N ASP A 133 -21.82 3.84 -1.33
CA ASP A 133 -23.00 4.45 -0.72
C ASP A 133 -22.70 5.73 0.08
N GLY A 134 -21.45 6.16 0.15
CA GLY A 134 -21.03 7.46 0.68
C GLY A 134 -20.62 7.46 2.16
N GLU A 135 -20.48 6.29 2.79
CA GLU A 135 -19.93 6.20 4.14
C GLU A 135 -18.42 6.42 4.14
N ARG A 136 -17.93 7.18 5.12
CA ARG A 136 -16.52 7.59 5.20
C ARG A 136 -15.65 6.51 5.82
N PHE A 137 -14.48 6.28 5.22
CA PHE A 137 -13.37 5.61 5.90
C PHE A 137 -12.60 6.62 6.78
N GLN A 138 -12.22 6.18 7.97
CA GLN A 138 -11.48 6.99 8.94
C GLN A 138 -9.98 6.83 8.71
N PHE A 139 -9.23 7.94 8.74
CA PHE A 139 -7.77 7.88 8.67
C PHE A 139 -7.21 7.31 9.97
N VAL A 140 -6.32 6.32 9.85
CA VAL A 140 -5.70 5.64 10.99
C VAL A 140 -4.26 6.11 11.18
N CYS A 141 -3.44 6.00 10.14
CA CYS A 141 -2.05 6.41 10.19
C CYS A 141 -1.42 6.51 8.80
N SER A 142 -0.24 7.12 8.75
CA SER A 142 0.65 7.07 7.61
C SER A 142 2.08 6.69 8.03
N VAL A 143 2.78 5.98 7.14
CA VAL A 143 4.15 5.49 7.36
C VAL A 143 4.95 5.65 6.09
N ASP A 144 6.12 6.29 6.17
CA ASP A 144 7.04 6.35 5.03
C ASP A 144 7.83 5.04 4.90
N ALA A 145 7.55 4.26 3.86
CA ALA A 145 8.21 2.98 3.63
C ALA A 145 9.73 3.13 3.36
N SER A 146 10.19 4.29 2.88
CA SER A 146 11.62 4.56 2.69
C SER A 146 12.40 4.58 4.00
N HIS A 147 11.73 4.83 5.13
CA HIS A 147 12.37 4.73 6.45
C HIS A 147 12.74 3.30 6.81
N TYR A 148 12.06 2.32 6.22
CA TYR A 148 12.19 0.89 6.51
C TYR A 148 12.98 0.10 5.47
N GLY A 149 13.31 0.69 4.32
CA GLY A 149 14.02 0.01 3.24
C GLY A 149 14.91 0.96 2.43
N ASP A 150 15.16 0.62 1.16
CA ASP A 150 15.98 1.43 0.26
C ASP A 150 15.18 2.52 -0.48
N TYR A 151 13.88 2.28 -0.71
CA TYR A 151 12.97 3.14 -1.45
C TYR A 151 11.53 2.75 -1.10
N GLY A 152 10.61 3.70 -1.09
CA GLY A 152 9.21 3.43 -0.78
C GLY A 152 8.31 4.63 -0.95
N ALA A 153 7.01 4.38 -0.95
CA ALA A 153 5.98 5.41 -0.88
C ALA A 153 5.65 5.74 0.58
N LEU A 154 4.98 6.88 0.78
CA LEU A 154 4.19 7.08 1.99
C LEU A 154 2.95 6.17 1.89
N ILE A 155 2.78 5.26 2.84
CA ILE A 155 1.64 4.36 2.94
C ILE A 155 0.61 5.00 3.85
N LEU A 156 -0.63 5.08 3.40
CA LEU A 156 -1.76 5.57 4.21
C LEU A 156 -2.69 4.39 4.53
N LEU A 157 -3.14 4.32 5.78
CA LEU A 157 -4.12 3.35 6.24
C LEU A 157 -5.41 4.05 6.66
N PHE A 158 -6.51 3.59 6.10
CA PHE A 158 -7.86 3.98 6.47
C PHE A 158 -8.65 2.77 6.99
N TYR A 159 -9.66 3.02 7.82
CA TYR A 159 -10.51 1.98 8.38
C TYR A 159 -11.98 2.36 8.34
N HIS A 160 -12.82 1.44 7.90
CA HIS A 160 -14.27 1.57 7.97
C HIS A 160 -14.81 0.71 9.11
N PRO A 161 -15.36 1.28 10.19
CA PRO A 161 -15.78 0.50 11.36
C PRO A 161 -16.99 -0.40 11.11
N GLY A 162 -17.98 0.05 10.32
CA GLY A 162 -19.17 -0.75 10.01
C GLY A 162 -18.87 -2.01 9.19
N LEU A 163 -18.22 -1.83 8.04
CA LEU A 163 -17.76 -2.91 7.16
C LEU A 163 -16.51 -3.66 7.67
N ARG A 164 -15.81 -3.10 8.66
CA ARG A 164 -14.54 -3.60 9.21
C ARG A 164 -13.46 -3.78 8.15
N ILE A 165 -13.37 -2.83 7.23
CA ILE A 165 -12.40 -2.85 6.14
C ILE A 165 -11.23 -1.95 6.47
N ALA A 166 -10.02 -2.51 6.47
CA ALA A 166 -8.77 -1.78 6.42
C ALA A 166 -8.38 -1.55 4.96
N LEU A 167 -8.24 -0.29 4.57
CA LEU A 167 -7.96 0.16 3.21
C LEU A 167 -6.62 0.88 3.19
N GLN A 168 -5.68 0.37 2.39
CA GLN A 168 -4.35 0.94 2.21
C GLN A 168 -4.20 1.58 0.84
N THR A 169 -3.50 2.70 0.79
CA THR A 169 -3.10 3.39 -0.45
C THR A 169 -1.69 3.94 -0.32
N PHE A 170 -1.11 4.33 -1.45
CA PHE A 170 0.29 4.72 -1.55
C PHE A 170 0.41 6.10 -2.20
N ASN A 171 1.03 7.03 -1.50
CA ASN A 171 1.40 8.32 -2.04
C ASN A 171 2.81 8.24 -2.63
N TRP A 172 2.87 8.10 -3.96
CA TRP A 172 4.12 8.12 -4.70
C TRP A 172 4.47 9.55 -5.09
N SER A 173 5.73 9.92 -4.89
CA SER A 173 6.36 11.17 -5.34
C SER A 173 7.32 10.91 -6.48
#